data_AF-A0A7C5MG14-F1
#
_entry.id   AF-A0A7C5MG14-F1
#
_cell.length_a   1.000
_cell.length_b   1.000
_cell.length_c   1.000
_cell.angle_alpha   90.00
_cell.angle_beta   90.00
_cell.angle_gamma   90.00
#
_symmetry.space_group_name_H-M   'P 1'
#
loop_
_entity.id
_entity.type
_entity.pdbx_description
1 polymer ?
#
loop_
_entity_poly.entity_id
_entity_poly.type
_entity_poly.pdbx_seq_one_letter_code
_entity_poly.pdbx_strand_id
1 'polypeptide(L)'
;MVGGSMGYGQGYTTQAALLLDKAEDYNQCLAQAARFPCCHRPGFTTTASVILRSAWVVRMNQATHALLGFFTLYGLLTQCRTYDMLTRVKLHMLDCSCALRAATDLFAGGVLMGKRVTQHDVARRAGVSRATVSYVINDYKRGRVAVAAETRQRVLAAIEELGYQPHAGARSLRSGLCGAIGLLIPDANNPHYWGIVRGVEALAREHARQLVLAISGLEPEREWQALQALAQQRIDGLILPLTYPQRLANELEALHQQGSAIVTFGGMIPGRDTIITPYELGCEQMMDHLLGLDHRRIAFIHGVAAPMLGSDRLAVYRGKLAATGVPVAEEWIIHCGSTFEDGLEAAGRLLDLRPRPTAILGVNDIMALGALRAAARQGLRVPHDLSVAGFDDIPMTTYVTPTLTTVRINGEEMGRRAAELLLHRLCEPECPPQQAYVLPCLVIRESTGPSPEA
;
A
#
# COMPACT_ATOMS: atom_id res chain seq x y z
N MET A 1 34.12 -35.59 -21.25
CA MET A 1 34.74 -34.80 -22.34
C MET A 1 33.60 -34.06 -23.03
N VAL A 2 33.34 -32.80 -22.64
CA VAL A 2 33.89 -31.55 -23.26
C VAL A 2 33.24 -31.35 -24.63
N GLY A 3 32.59 -30.24 -24.99
CA GLY A 3 32.47 -28.89 -24.46
C GLY A 3 31.98 -27.99 -25.61
N GLY A 4 31.33 -26.86 -25.34
CA GLY A 4 30.88 -25.96 -26.41
C GLY A 4 29.93 -24.86 -25.96
N SER A 5 30.44 -23.96 -25.14
CA SER A 5 29.79 -22.75 -24.63
C SER A 5 29.97 -21.54 -25.56
N MET A 6 28.95 -20.66 -25.54
CA MET A 6 29.02 -19.19 -25.61
C MET A 6 29.33 -18.47 -26.95
N GLY A 7 28.48 -17.48 -27.23
CA GLY A 7 28.66 -16.46 -28.26
C GLY A 7 27.72 -15.26 -28.10
N TYR A 8 27.57 -14.71 -26.90
CA TYR A 8 27.05 -13.34 -26.69
C TYR A 8 28.18 -12.50 -26.11
N GLY A 9 28.98 -11.91 -27.00
CA GLY A 9 30.09 -11.04 -26.65
C GLY A 9 30.06 -9.79 -27.51
N GLN A 10 29.58 -8.68 -26.95
CA GLN A 10 30.09 -7.32 -27.16
C GLN A 10 29.24 -6.36 -26.31
N GLY A 11 29.73 -6.05 -25.10
CA GLY A 11 29.07 -5.14 -24.15
C GLY A 11 29.69 -5.13 -22.75
N TYR A 12 30.39 -6.19 -22.35
CA TYR A 12 30.98 -6.31 -21.00
C TYR A 12 32.47 -5.94 -20.90
N THR A 13 33.14 -5.61 -22.01
CA THR A 13 34.59 -5.32 -22.01
C THR A 13 34.94 -3.94 -21.45
N THR A 14 34.01 -2.97 -21.42
CA THR A 14 34.30 -1.62 -20.91
C THR A 14 34.17 -1.50 -19.38
N GLN A 15 33.29 -2.29 -18.75
CA GLN A 15 33.13 -2.30 -17.28
C GLN A 15 34.18 -3.16 -16.57
N ALA A 16 34.65 -4.25 -17.19
CA ALA A 16 35.71 -5.08 -16.64
C ALA A 16 37.07 -4.36 -16.62
N ALA A 17 37.38 -3.57 -17.65
CA ALA A 17 38.59 -2.74 -17.69
C ALA A 17 38.59 -1.65 -16.59
N LEU A 18 37.42 -1.04 -16.32
CA LEU A 18 37.24 -0.02 -15.28
C LEU A 18 37.28 -0.57 -13.84
N LEU A 19 37.07 -1.89 -13.68
CA LEU A 19 37.18 -2.59 -12.40
C LEU A 19 38.61 -3.08 -12.13
N LEU A 20 39.36 -3.46 -13.17
CA LEU A 20 40.76 -3.87 -13.05
C LEU A 20 41.68 -2.69 -12.74
N ASP A 21 41.46 -1.53 -13.37
CA ASP A 21 42.21 -0.29 -13.11
C ASP A 21 42.05 0.19 -11.65
N LYS A 22 40.85 0.00 -11.07
CA LYS A 22 40.55 0.34 -9.67
C LYS A 22 41.10 -0.67 -8.65
N ALA A 23 41.40 -1.89 -9.08
CA ALA A 23 41.99 -2.91 -8.22
C ALA A 23 43.52 -2.74 -8.09
N GLU A 24 44.19 -2.19 -9.10
CA GLU A 24 45.61 -1.83 -9.03
C GLU A 24 45.85 -0.64 -8.09
N ASP A 25 44.96 0.37 -8.09
CA ASP A 25 44.96 1.48 -7.13
C ASP A 25 44.80 1.03 -5.66
N TYR A 26 43.99 0.00 -5.43
CA TYR A 26 43.78 -0.57 -4.08
C TYR A 26 45.05 -1.22 -3.52
N ASN A 27 45.78 -1.96 -4.36
CA ASN A 27 47.03 -2.62 -3.96
C ASN A 27 48.19 -1.61 -3.78
N GLN A 28 48.22 -0.51 -4.54
CA GLN A 28 49.17 0.58 -4.31
C GLN A 28 48.91 1.33 -2.99
N CYS A 29 47.63 1.58 -2.64
CA CYS A 29 47.26 2.18 -1.35
C CYS A 29 47.68 1.30 -0.15
N LEU A 30 47.51 -0.02 -0.25
CA LEU A 30 47.95 -0.97 0.79
C LEU A 30 49.47 -1.03 0.92
N ALA A 31 50.22 -0.95 -0.17
CA ALA A 31 51.68 -0.93 -0.16
C ALA A 31 52.27 0.36 0.45
N GLN A 32 51.58 1.51 0.30
CA GLN A 32 51.97 2.77 0.93
C GLN A 32 51.66 2.82 2.43
N ALA A 33 50.56 2.18 2.87
CA ALA A 33 50.20 2.08 4.29
C ALA A 33 51.19 1.24 5.12
N ALA A 34 51.94 0.32 4.50
CA ALA A 34 52.94 -0.52 5.15
C ALA A 34 54.27 0.20 5.51
N ARG A 35 54.43 1.50 5.18
CA ARG A 35 55.66 2.27 5.42
C ARG A 35 55.69 3.09 6.72
N PHE A 36 54.68 3.00 7.58
CA PHE A 36 54.63 3.75 8.85
C PHE A 36 55.12 2.91 10.06
N PRO A 37 56.14 3.36 10.82
CA PRO A 37 56.88 2.53 11.78
C PRO A 37 56.23 2.38 13.17
N CYS A 38 54.89 2.30 13.25
CA CYS A 38 54.17 2.19 14.53
C CYS A 38 53.19 1.02 14.54
N CYS A 39 53.64 -0.20 14.20
CA CYS A 39 52.78 -1.40 14.18
C CYS A 39 53.52 -2.68 14.60
N HIS A 40 53.97 -2.75 15.86
CA HIS A 40 54.40 -4.02 16.48
C HIS A 40 53.79 -4.17 17.88
N ARG A 41 52.50 -4.54 17.94
CA ARG A 41 51.89 -5.32 19.05
C ARG A 41 50.78 -6.23 18.49
N PRO A 42 50.62 -7.48 18.98
CA PRO A 42 49.59 -8.38 18.49
C PRO A 42 48.22 -7.96 19.03
N GLY A 43 47.24 -7.75 18.14
CA GLY A 43 45.85 -7.43 18.51
C GLY A 43 45.17 -6.32 17.70
N PHE A 44 45.89 -5.60 16.83
CA PHE A 44 45.34 -4.44 16.09
C PHE A 44 44.83 -4.75 14.67
N THR A 45 44.91 -5.99 14.19
CA THR A 45 44.64 -6.37 12.80
C THR A 45 43.18 -6.75 12.50
N THR A 46 42.32 -6.91 13.51
CA THR A 46 40.90 -7.28 13.29
C THR A 46 39.96 -6.08 13.20
N THR A 47 40.32 -4.92 13.77
CA THR A 47 39.46 -3.73 13.78
C THR A 47 39.68 -2.84 12.55
N ALA A 48 40.92 -2.70 12.07
CA ALA A 48 41.24 -1.90 10.88
C ALA A 48 40.73 -2.53 9.56
N SER A 49 40.69 -3.86 9.49
CA SER A 49 40.18 -4.61 8.33
C SER A 49 38.65 -4.54 8.20
N VAL A 50 37.93 -4.39 9.31
CA VAL A 50 36.47 -4.19 9.32
C VAL A 50 36.12 -2.75 8.92
N ILE A 51 36.89 -1.76 9.36
CA ILE A 51 36.67 -0.33 9.03
C ILE A 51 36.93 -0.05 7.54
N LEU A 52 37.97 -0.64 6.94
CA LEU A 52 38.26 -0.46 5.51
C LEU A 52 37.27 -1.20 4.60
N ARG A 53 36.75 -2.36 5.03
CA ARG A 53 35.68 -3.07 4.29
C ARG A 53 34.34 -2.32 4.34
N SER A 54 34.02 -1.70 5.47
CA SER A 54 32.80 -0.90 5.60
C SER A 54 32.90 0.42 4.84
N ALA A 55 34.06 1.10 4.81
CA ALA A 55 34.26 2.32 4.02
C ALA A 55 34.07 2.12 2.49
N TRP A 56 34.39 0.93 1.96
CA TRP A 56 34.21 0.62 0.52
C TRP A 56 32.75 0.32 0.16
N VAL A 57 32.01 -0.35 1.04
CA VAL A 57 30.56 -0.60 0.88
C VAL A 57 29.72 0.68 1.10
N VAL A 58 30.25 1.64 1.87
CA VAL A 58 29.58 2.90 2.25
C VAL A 58 29.65 4.00 1.17
N ARG A 59 30.39 3.81 0.07
CA ARG A 59 30.42 4.78 -1.05
C ARG A 59 29.19 4.73 -1.98
N MET A 60 28.13 4.00 -1.59
CA MET A 60 26.96 3.73 -2.45
C MET A 60 25.61 4.29 -1.97
N ASN A 61 25.51 5.04 -0.86
CA ASN A 61 24.21 5.65 -0.52
C ASN A 61 24.32 6.90 0.38
N GLN A 62 23.94 8.08 -0.14
CA GLN A 62 23.94 9.34 0.61
C GLN A 62 22.51 9.84 0.88
N ALA A 63 22.13 9.91 2.15
CA ALA A 63 21.29 10.97 2.77
C ALA A 63 20.95 10.67 4.24
N THR A 64 20.98 9.41 4.69
CA THR A 64 20.37 9.02 5.97
C THR A 64 21.32 8.98 7.18
N HIS A 65 22.63 9.17 7.00
CA HIS A 65 23.60 8.90 8.08
C HIS A 65 24.24 10.13 8.76
N ALA A 66 23.91 11.36 8.36
CA ALA A 66 24.35 12.54 9.10
C ALA A 66 23.72 12.63 10.50
N LEU A 67 22.50 12.11 10.67
CA LEU A 67 21.79 12.10 11.96
C LEU A 67 22.22 10.95 12.88
N LEU A 68 22.55 9.77 12.33
CA LEU A 68 22.99 8.61 13.11
C LEU A 68 24.39 8.80 13.70
N GLY A 69 25.32 9.41 12.96
CA GLY A 69 26.68 9.66 13.45
C GLY A 69 26.74 10.61 14.65
N PHE A 70 25.79 11.54 14.75
CA PHE A 70 25.75 12.51 15.85
C PHE A 70 25.34 11.86 17.18
N PHE A 71 24.39 10.93 17.17
CA PHE A 71 23.94 10.21 18.37
C PHE A 71 24.97 9.20 18.88
N THR A 72 25.72 8.55 17.98
CA THR A 72 26.76 7.59 18.41
C THR A 72 27.97 8.28 19.03
N LEU A 73 28.34 9.47 18.52
CA LEU A 73 29.45 10.26 19.09
C LEU A 73 29.08 10.84 20.46
N TYR A 74 27.83 11.26 20.65
CA TYR A 74 27.35 11.80 21.92
C TYR A 74 27.25 10.72 23.02
N GLY A 75 26.89 9.48 22.64
CA GLY A 75 26.85 8.33 23.55
C GLY A 75 28.23 7.83 24.02
N LEU A 76 29.27 8.02 23.21
CA LEU A 76 30.65 7.65 23.58
C LEU A 76 31.33 8.68 24.50
N LEU A 77 30.88 9.94 24.48
CA LEU A 77 31.45 11.02 25.28
C LEU A 77 31.01 11.00 26.76
N THR A 78 29.91 10.31 27.11
CA THR A 78 29.41 10.22 28.49
C THR A 78 30.04 9.09 29.32
N GLN A 79 30.90 8.24 28.76
CA GLN A 79 31.53 7.11 29.47
C GLN A 79 33.05 7.20 29.70
N CYS A 80 33.74 8.24 29.25
CA CYS A 80 35.20 8.36 29.48
C CYS A 80 35.57 9.49 30.45
N ARG A 81 35.79 9.13 31.73
CA ARG A 81 36.57 9.93 32.68
C ARG A 81 38.06 9.61 32.49
N THR A 82 38.80 10.47 31.77
CA THR A 82 40.25 10.67 31.96
C THR A 82 40.70 11.90 31.16
N TYR A 83 41.49 12.76 31.79
CA TYR A 83 41.65 14.18 31.46
C TYR A 83 42.76 14.50 30.43
N ASP A 84 43.20 13.53 29.61
CA ASP A 84 44.43 13.68 28.78
C ASP A 84 44.22 13.44 27.27
N MET A 85 42.98 13.63 26.78
CA MET A 85 42.64 13.54 25.34
C MET A 85 42.22 14.87 24.70
N LEU A 86 42.09 15.96 25.48
CA LEU A 86 41.58 17.24 24.97
C LEU A 86 42.60 18.00 24.09
N THR A 87 43.90 17.71 24.21
CA THR A 87 44.94 18.38 23.41
C THR A 87 45.10 17.77 22.02
N ARG A 88 44.79 16.48 21.85
CA ARG A 88 44.85 15.79 20.53
C ARG A 88 43.59 16.00 19.69
N VAL A 89 42.43 16.22 20.31
CA VAL A 89 41.18 16.57 19.61
C VAL A 89 41.25 17.99 19.01
N LYS A 90 42.01 18.91 19.63
CA LYS A 90 42.17 20.28 19.13
C LYS A 90 42.92 20.36 17.79
N LEU A 91 43.84 19.44 17.53
CA LEU A 91 44.57 19.35 16.25
C LEU A 91 43.69 18.76 15.13
N HIS A 92 42.84 17.77 15.43
CA HIS A 92 41.92 17.22 14.43
C HIS A 92 40.73 18.13 14.09
N MET A 93 40.32 19.04 14.99
CA MET A 93 39.28 20.03 14.67
C MET A 93 39.76 21.13 13.70
N LEU A 94 41.06 21.45 13.68
CA LEU A 94 41.62 22.45 12.75
C LEU A 94 41.68 21.92 11.31
N ASP A 95 41.99 20.64 11.11
CA ASP A 95 41.95 20.00 9.77
C ASP A 95 40.51 19.81 9.24
N CYS A 96 39.53 19.69 10.14
CA CYS A 96 38.12 19.66 9.78
C CYS A 96 37.62 21.00 9.21
N SER A 97 38.27 22.14 9.53
CA SER A 97 37.84 23.45 9.02
C SER A 97 38.11 23.64 7.52
N CYS A 98 39.15 22.99 6.98
CA CYS A 98 39.43 22.96 5.54
C CYS A 98 38.49 21.99 4.81
N ALA A 99 38.17 20.85 5.42
CA ALA A 99 37.19 19.90 4.87
C ALA A 99 35.76 20.46 4.91
N LEU A 100 35.41 21.25 5.94
CA LEU A 100 34.12 21.93 6.03
C LEU A 100 34.02 23.09 5.03
N ARG A 101 35.12 23.81 4.75
CA ARG A 101 35.17 24.83 3.68
C ARG A 101 35.06 24.22 2.29
N ALA A 102 35.77 23.12 2.03
CA ALA A 102 35.65 22.38 0.78
C ALA A 102 34.25 21.77 0.61
N ALA A 103 33.62 21.30 1.69
CA ALA A 103 32.24 20.85 1.67
C ALA A 103 31.26 22.01 1.46
N THR A 104 31.45 23.18 2.09
CA THR A 104 30.60 24.34 1.82
C THR A 104 30.81 24.92 0.43
N ASP A 105 31.98 24.81 -0.19
CA ASP A 105 32.17 25.19 -1.60
C ASP A 105 31.54 24.17 -2.56
N LEU A 106 31.53 22.88 -2.19
CA LEU A 106 30.78 21.82 -2.89
C LEU A 106 29.25 21.92 -2.69
N PHE A 107 28.77 22.53 -1.62
CA PHE A 107 27.33 22.77 -1.35
C PHE A 107 26.86 24.19 -1.77
N ALA A 108 27.76 25.17 -1.89
CA ALA A 108 27.48 26.53 -2.37
C ALA A 108 27.57 26.64 -3.90
N GLY A 109 28.23 25.70 -4.56
CA GLY A 109 28.00 25.40 -5.97
C GLY A 109 26.66 24.70 -6.13
N GLY A 110 25.59 25.49 -6.21
CA GLY A 110 24.23 24.99 -6.40
C GLY A 110 24.21 23.83 -7.39
N VAL A 111 23.52 22.74 -7.03
CA VAL A 111 23.18 21.64 -7.92
C VAL A 111 22.84 22.27 -9.26
N LEU A 112 23.71 22.08 -10.26
CA LEU A 112 23.44 22.46 -11.63
C LEU A 112 22.23 21.61 -12.02
N MET A 113 21.04 22.15 -11.74
CA MET A 113 19.78 21.69 -12.25
C MET A 113 19.88 22.02 -13.74
N GLY A 114 20.56 21.13 -14.47
CA GLY A 114 20.74 21.24 -15.91
C GLY A 114 19.38 21.53 -16.50
N LYS A 115 19.30 22.60 -17.29
CA LYS A 115 18.05 23.12 -17.83
C LYS A 115 17.24 21.94 -18.38
N ARG A 116 16.11 21.63 -17.73
CA ARG A 116 15.25 20.49 -18.09
C ARG A 116 14.96 20.60 -19.58
N VAL A 117 15.32 19.56 -20.33
CA VAL A 117 15.07 19.49 -21.76
C VAL A 117 13.58 19.67 -22.01
N THR A 118 13.22 20.61 -22.87
CA THR A 118 11.84 20.96 -23.19
C THR A 118 11.46 20.47 -24.59
N GLN A 119 10.16 20.48 -24.91
CA GLN A 119 9.70 20.22 -26.30
C GLN A 119 10.33 21.18 -27.32
N HIS A 120 10.72 22.39 -26.88
CA HIS A 120 11.38 23.35 -27.74
C HIS A 120 12.81 22.90 -28.10
N ASP A 121 13.53 22.29 -27.15
CA ASP A 121 14.87 21.77 -27.37
C ASP A 121 14.84 20.56 -28.31
N VAL A 122 13.84 19.68 -28.15
CA VAL A 122 13.58 18.57 -29.10
C VAL A 122 13.23 19.08 -30.49
N ALA A 123 12.37 20.09 -30.60
CA ALA A 123 11.97 20.67 -31.89
C ALA A 123 13.18 21.26 -32.63
N ARG A 124 14.04 21.98 -31.90
CA ARG A 124 15.29 22.53 -32.43
C ARG A 124 16.23 21.43 -32.90
N ARG A 125 16.42 20.37 -32.09
CA ARG A 125 17.33 19.26 -32.41
C ARG A 125 16.86 18.42 -33.59
N ALA A 126 15.56 18.25 -33.75
CA ALA A 126 14.96 17.52 -34.88
C ALA A 126 14.73 18.39 -36.13
N GLY A 127 14.92 19.72 -36.04
CA GLY A 127 14.72 20.65 -37.15
C GLY A 127 13.26 20.78 -37.57
N VAL A 128 12.33 20.77 -36.61
CA VAL A 128 10.88 20.83 -36.85
C VAL A 128 10.20 21.85 -35.92
N SER A 129 8.92 22.11 -36.13
CA SER A 129 8.13 22.95 -35.22
C SER A 129 7.80 22.21 -33.91
N ARG A 130 7.57 22.97 -32.82
CA ARG A 130 7.06 22.42 -31.54
C ARG A 130 5.74 21.64 -31.73
N ALA A 131 4.89 22.08 -32.68
CA ALA A 131 3.64 21.39 -33.01
C ALA A 131 3.92 20.01 -33.62
N THR A 132 4.89 19.90 -34.52
CA THR A 132 5.31 18.63 -35.13
C THR A 132 5.84 17.63 -34.09
N VAL A 133 6.66 18.08 -33.14
CA VAL A 133 7.11 17.24 -32.00
C VAL A 133 5.91 16.75 -31.19
N SER A 134 4.95 17.63 -30.93
CA SER A 134 3.73 17.28 -30.20
C SER A 134 2.87 16.26 -30.96
N TYR A 135 2.79 16.33 -32.29
CA TYR A 135 2.06 15.34 -33.08
C TYR A 135 2.74 13.97 -33.09
N VAL A 136 4.08 13.93 -33.12
CA VAL A 136 4.84 12.68 -33.03
C VAL A 136 4.69 12.01 -31.66
N ILE A 137 4.78 12.78 -30.57
CA ILE A 137 4.64 12.25 -29.20
C ILE A 137 3.22 11.70 -28.93
N ASN A 138 2.18 12.33 -29.46
CA ASN A 138 0.78 11.98 -29.16
C ASN A 138 0.12 11.06 -30.21
N ASP A 139 0.90 10.53 -31.16
CA ASP A 139 0.50 9.57 -32.21
C ASP A 139 -0.93 9.75 -32.77
N TYR A 140 -1.20 10.90 -33.39
CA TYR A 140 -2.54 11.26 -33.88
C TYR A 140 -2.96 10.41 -35.09
N LYS A 141 -3.53 9.22 -34.86
CA LYS A 141 -4.00 8.29 -35.92
C LYS A 141 -5.34 8.65 -36.57
N ARG A 142 -6.00 9.76 -36.20
CA ARG A 142 -7.26 10.20 -36.84
C ARG A 142 -7.14 11.64 -37.38
N GLY A 143 -6.71 11.74 -38.64
CA GLY A 143 -7.38 12.60 -39.61
C GLY A 143 -7.08 14.09 -39.72
N ARG A 144 -6.06 14.69 -39.08
CA ARG A 144 -5.75 16.12 -39.33
C ARG A 144 -4.31 16.51 -39.62
N VAL A 145 -3.28 15.75 -39.23
CA VAL A 145 -1.89 16.03 -39.65
C VAL A 145 -1.10 14.72 -39.73
N ALA A 146 -0.86 14.22 -40.95
CA ALA A 146 0.05 13.10 -41.17
C ALA A 146 1.50 13.60 -41.13
N VAL A 147 2.29 13.12 -40.17
CA VAL A 147 3.73 13.40 -40.12
C VAL A 147 4.45 12.34 -40.94
N ALA A 148 5.25 12.76 -41.93
CA ALA A 148 6.04 11.85 -42.75
C ALA A 148 6.94 10.95 -41.88
N ALA A 149 7.08 9.68 -42.26
CA ALA A 149 7.81 8.67 -41.48
C ALA A 149 9.24 9.09 -41.14
N GLU A 150 9.93 9.70 -42.09
CA GLU A 150 11.28 10.25 -41.91
C GLU A 150 11.33 11.37 -40.85
N THR A 151 10.37 12.29 -40.88
CA THR A 151 10.27 13.36 -39.88
C THR A 151 9.92 12.81 -38.50
N ARG A 152 9.11 11.75 -38.42
CA ARG A 152 8.80 11.06 -37.18
C ARG A 152 10.05 10.40 -36.57
N GLN A 153 10.86 9.72 -37.39
CA GLN A 153 12.11 9.11 -36.95
C GLN A 153 13.11 10.15 -36.42
N ARG A 154 13.27 11.29 -37.10
CA ARG A 154 14.14 12.38 -36.63
C ARG A 154 13.73 12.93 -35.27
N VAL A 155 12.42 13.06 -35.02
CA VAL A 155 11.90 13.51 -33.72
C VAL A 155 12.14 12.47 -32.64
N LEU A 156 11.91 11.18 -32.90
CA LEU A 156 12.14 10.11 -31.92
C LEU A 156 13.63 9.99 -31.54
N ALA A 157 14.52 10.08 -32.53
CA ALA A 157 15.97 10.09 -32.29
C ALA A 157 16.39 11.29 -31.43
N ALA A 158 15.84 12.49 -31.69
CA ALA A 158 16.11 13.68 -30.89
C ALA A 158 15.57 13.57 -29.45
N ILE A 159 14.45 12.86 -29.24
CA ILE A 159 13.90 12.60 -27.90
C ILE A 159 14.82 11.68 -27.10
N GLU A 160 15.28 10.60 -27.73
CA GLU A 160 16.18 9.61 -27.12
C GLU A 160 17.53 10.23 -26.79
N GLU A 161 18.13 10.95 -27.75
CA GLU A 161 19.42 11.63 -27.58
C GLU A 161 19.42 12.68 -26.47
N LEU A 162 18.33 13.45 -26.36
CA LEU A 162 18.20 14.50 -25.35
C LEU A 162 17.65 14.00 -24.01
N GLY A 163 17.26 12.72 -23.90
CA GLY A 163 16.60 12.19 -22.71
C GLY A 163 15.29 12.92 -22.37
N TYR A 164 14.59 13.45 -23.38
CA TYR A 164 13.37 14.23 -23.16
C TYR A 164 12.23 13.33 -22.67
N GLN A 165 11.67 13.63 -21.50
CA GLN A 165 10.46 12.99 -21.01
C GLN A 165 9.26 13.95 -21.10
N PRO A 166 8.14 13.54 -21.74
CA PRO A 166 6.92 14.35 -21.78
C PRO A 166 6.39 14.65 -20.38
N HIS A 167 6.30 15.93 -20.03
CA HIS A 167 5.68 16.37 -18.77
C HIS A 167 4.21 15.94 -18.73
N ALA A 168 3.81 15.22 -17.66
CA ALA A 168 2.42 14.82 -17.42
C ALA A 168 1.45 16.02 -17.53
N GLY A 169 1.81 17.17 -16.94
CA GLY A 169 1.01 18.39 -16.99
C GLY A 169 0.76 18.96 -18.40
N ALA A 170 1.63 18.69 -19.39
CA ALA A 170 1.40 19.13 -20.77
C ALA A 170 0.39 18.25 -21.52
N ARG A 171 0.21 16.99 -21.11
CA ARG A 171 -0.89 16.11 -21.56
C ARG A 171 -2.21 16.54 -20.91
N SER A 172 -2.18 16.87 -19.62
CA SER A 172 -3.35 17.28 -18.84
C SER A 172 -3.98 18.58 -19.32
N LEU A 173 -3.18 19.52 -19.84
CA LEU A 173 -3.67 20.77 -20.40
C LEU A 173 -4.47 20.61 -21.70
N ARG A 174 -4.38 19.45 -22.40
CA ARG A 174 -5.17 19.17 -23.61
C ARG A 174 -6.36 18.26 -23.39
N SER A 175 -6.23 17.26 -22.52
CA SER A 175 -7.33 16.34 -22.18
C SER A 175 -8.23 16.87 -21.06
N GLY A 176 -7.78 17.86 -20.28
CA GLY A 176 -8.39 18.23 -19.01
C GLY A 176 -8.07 17.27 -17.86
N LEU A 177 -7.48 16.11 -18.17
CA LEU A 177 -7.23 15.00 -17.23
C LEU A 177 -5.75 14.89 -16.85
N CYS A 178 -5.47 14.79 -15.55
CA CYS A 178 -4.15 14.66 -14.98
C CYS A 178 -3.53 13.25 -15.09
N GLY A 179 -4.34 12.22 -15.33
CA GLY A 179 -3.89 10.83 -15.42
C GLY A 179 -3.70 10.16 -14.06
N ALA A 180 -4.45 10.58 -13.05
CA ALA A 180 -4.39 10.01 -11.70
C ALA A 180 -5.81 9.80 -11.15
N ILE A 181 -6.00 8.74 -10.37
CA ILE A 181 -7.24 8.42 -9.65
C ILE A 181 -6.93 8.38 -8.16
N GLY A 182 -7.79 8.99 -7.34
CA GLY A 182 -7.72 8.89 -5.89
C GLY A 182 -8.51 7.70 -5.37
N LEU A 183 -7.94 6.97 -4.41
CA LEU A 183 -8.62 5.92 -3.65
C LEU A 183 -8.45 6.21 -2.17
N LEU A 184 -9.56 6.24 -1.44
CA LEU A 184 -9.56 6.22 0.02
C LEU A 184 -9.75 4.77 0.48
N ILE A 185 -9.05 4.33 1.53
CA ILE A 185 -9.38 3.09 2.24
C ILE A 185 -9.64 3.36 3.73
N PRO A 186 -10.63 2.69 4.35
CA PRO A 186 -10.96 2.87 5.75
C PRO A 186 -9.83 2.49 6.71
N ASP A 187 -9.16 1.37 6.46
CA ASP A 187 -8.17 0.82 7.37
C ASP A 187 -7.01 0.16 6.63
N ALA A 188 -5.79 0.39 7.11
CA ALA A 188 -4.59 -0.27 6.61
C ALA A 188 -4.38 -1.66 7.20
N ASN A 189 -4.99 -1.96 8.35
CA ASN A 189 -4.77 -3.20 9.08
C ASN A 189 -5.68 -4.34 8.62
N ASN A 190 -6.84 -4.04 8.03
CA ASN A 190 -7.73 -5.03 7.44
C ASN A 190 -7.34 -5.38 5.98
N PRO A 191 -6.90 -6.63 5.69
CA PRO A 191 -6.55 -7.09 4.35
C PRO A 191 -7.66 -7.00 3.29
N HIS A 192 -8.92 -6.94 3.70
CA HIS A 192 -10.05 -6.76 2.80
C HIS A 192 -9.86 -5.53 1.89
N TYR A 193 -9.48 -4.39 2.46
CA TYR A 193 -9.29 -3.15 1.72
C TYR A 193 -8.11 -3.20 0.76
N TRP A 194 -7.07 -3.97 1.07
CA TRP A 194 -5.96 -4.20 0.15
C TRP A 194 -6.37 -5.03 -1.07
N GLY A 195 -7.40 -5.87 -0.97
CA GLY A 195 -8.05 -6.48 -2.12
C GLY A 195 -8.59 -5.41 -3.08
N ILE A 196 -9.34 -4.44 -2.54
CA ILE A 196 -9.87 -3.30 -3.32
C ILE A 196 -8.75 -2.51 -3.98
N VAL A 197 -7.68 -2.19 -3.24
CA VAL A 197 -6.50 -1.49 -3.80
C VAL A 197 -5.92 -2.25 -4.98
N ARG A 198 -5.75 -3.57 -4.91
CA ARG A 198 -5.22 -4.37 -6.02
C ARG A 198 -6.13 -4.31 -7.25
N GLY A 199 -7.44 -4.42 -7.06
CA GLY A 199 -8.41 -4.35 -8.15
C GLY A 199 -8.39 -2.99 -8.86
N VAL A 200 -8.34 -1.91 -8.08
CA VAL A 200 -8.23 -0.53 -8.62
C VAL A 200 -6.90 -0.31 -9.32
N GLU A 201 -5.77 -0.71 -8.69
CA GLU A 201 -4.44 -0.52 -9.24
C GLU A 201 -4.26 -1.25 -10.57
N ALA A 202 -4.72 -2.50 -10.67
CA ALA A 202 -4.59 -3.29 -11.88
C ALA A 202 -5.25 -2.59 -13.07
N LEU A 203 -6.49 -2.12 -12.91
CA LEU A 203 -7.20 -1.43 -13.97
C LEU A 203 -6.64 -0.03 -14.23
N ALA A 204 -6.26 0.71 -13.19
CA ALA A 204 -5.63 2.02 -13.37
C ALA A 204 -4.34 1.90 -14.20
N ARG A 205 -3.52 0.89 -13.94
CA ARG A 205 -2.28 0.60 -14.66
C ARG A 205 -2.54 0.23 -16.12
N GLU A 206 -3.54 -0.61 -16.41
CA GLU A 206 -3.96 -0.94 -17.78
C GLU A 206 -4.35 0.31 -18.57
N HIS A 207 -4.95 1.30 -17.90
CA HIS A 207 -5.35 2.58 -18.48
C HIS A 207 -4.32 3.71 -18.32
N ALA A 208 -3.05 3.36 -18.01
CA ALA A 208 -1.93 4.27 -17.85
C ALA A 208 -2.19 5.44 -16.87
N ARG A 209 -2.91 5.16 -15.78
CA ARG A 209 -3.21 6.10 -14.70
C ARG A 209 -2.45 5.77 -13.42
N GLN A 210 -2.09 6.80 -12.68
CA GLN A 210 -1.49 6.67 -11.35
C GLN A 210 -2.58 6.52 -10.28
N LEU A 211 -2.32 5.72 -9.26
CA LEU A 211 -3.18 5.60 -8.09
C LEU A 211 -2.62 6.46 -6.96
N VAL A 212 -3.44 7.36 -6.42
CA VAL A 212 -3.14 8.14 -5.21
C VAL A 212 -3.97 7.56 -4.07
N LEU A 213 -3.31 6.95 -3.09
CA LEU A 213 -3.97 6.30 -1.96
C LEU A 213 -4.01 7.23 -0.74
N ALA A 214 -5.15 7.29 -0.07
CA ALA A 214 -5.30 7.88 1.26
C ALA A 214 -5.98 6.89 2.22
N ILE A 215 -5.70 7.01 3.51
CA ILE A 215 -6.18 6.10 4.54
C ILE A 215 -6.88 6.92 5.62
N SER A 216 -8.15 6.62 5.92
CA SER A 216 -8.90 7.35 6.96
C SER A 216 -8.64 6.85 8.37
N GLY A 217 -8.28 5.57 8.54
CA GLY A 217 -8.02 5.00 9.87
C GLY A 217 -9.28 4.83 10.71
N LEU A 218 -10.45 4.71 10.08
CA LEU A 218 -11.74 4.49 10.74
C LEU A 218 -12.18 5.59 11.72
N GLU A 219 -11.61 6.79 11.63
CA GLU A 219 -11.98 7.94 12.45
C GLU A 219 -12.65 9.01 11.56
N PRO A 220 -13.79 9.59 11.96
CA PRO A 220 -14.51 10.53 11.11
C PRO A 220 -13.70 11.76 10.70
N GLU A 221 -12.98 12.37 11.64
CA GLU A 221 -12.18 13.57 11.40
C GLU A 221 -11.02 13.26 10.44
N ARG A 222 -10.42 12.08 10.55
CA ARG A 222 -9.36 11.63 9.64
C ARG A 222 -9.90 11.24 8.26
N GLU A 223 -11.12 10.70 8.19
CA GLU A 223 -11.79 10.45 6.90
C GLU A 223 -12.05 11.74 6.13
N TRP A 224 -12.52 12.78 6.83
CA TRP A 224 -12.66 14.11 6.27
C TRP A 224 -11.29 14.68 5.81
N GLN A 225 -10.26 14.62 6.65
CA GLN A 225 -8.91 15.09 6.29
C GLN A 225 -8.33 14.35 5.07
N ALA A 226 -8.53 13.03 5.00
CA ALA A 226 -8.08 12.22 3.87
C ALA A 226 -8.80 12.60 2.57
N LEU A 227 -10.12 12.82 2.62
CA LEU A 227 -10.89 13.32 1.48
C LEU A 227 -10.39 14.70 1.03
N GLN A 228 -10.16 15.63 1.96
CA GLN A 228 -9.63 16.96 1.64
C GLN A 228 -8.22 16.88 1.02
N ALA A 229 -7.36 16.02 1.57
CA ALA A 229 -6.01 15.83 1.04
C ALA A 229 -6.03 15.29 -0.40
N LEU A 230 -6.94 14.34 -0.70
CA LEU A 230 -7.16 13.85 -2.06
C LEU A 230 -7.71 14.96 -2.97
N ALA A 231 -8.73 15.70 -2.54
CA ALA A 231 -9.35 16.78 -3.30
C ALA A 231 -8.37 17.91 -3.68
N GLN A 232 -7.33 18.14 -2.87
CA GLN A 232 -6.27 19.11 -3.17
C GLN A 232 -5.26 18.61 -4.21
N GLN A 233 -5.22 17.30 -4.47
CA GLN A 233 -4.38 16.75 -5.53
C GLN A 233 -5.00 16.98 -6.90
N ARG A 234 -4.16 16.92 -7.94
CA ARG A 234 -4.65 16.79 -9.31
C ARG A 234 -4.98 15.32 -9.54
N ILE A 235 -6.27 14.98 -9.42
CA ILE A 235 -6.84 13.66 -9.65
C ILE A 235 -8.09 13.80 -10.52
N ASP A 236 -8.28 12.86 -11.43
CA ASP A 236 -9.39 12.84 -12.39
C ASP A 236 -10.70 12.38 -11.75
N GLY A 237 -10.61 11.52 -10.74
CA GLY A 237 -11.76 10.97 -10.05
C GLY A 237 -11.39 10.25 -8.76
N LEU A 238 -12.42 9.91 -7.99
CA LEU A 238 -12.32 9.41 -6.62
C LEU A 238 -13.09 8.11 -6.45
N ILE A 239 -12.48 7.13 -5.79
CA ILE A 239 -13.11 5.90 -5.32
C ILE A 239 -13.11 5.93 -3.79
N LEU A 240 -14.31 5.91 -3.20
CA LEU A 240 -14.52 6.25 -1.79
C LEU A 240 -15.38 5.19 -1.07
N PRO A 241 -14.77 4.09 -0.60
CA PRO A 241 -15.34 3.26 0.45
C PRO A 241 -15.32 4.02 1.78
N LEU A 242 -16.42 4.70 2.10
CA LEU A 242 -16.53 5.58 3.28
C LEU A 242 -17.11 4.85 4.49
N THR A 243 -16.57 5.17 5.66
CA THR A 243 -17.02 4.68 6.97
C THR A 243 -18.17 5.53 7.50
N TYR A 244 -18.10 6.85 7.26
CA TYR A 244 -19.08 7.84 7.75
C TYR A 244 -19.63 8.71 6.60
N PRO A 245 -20.27 8.11 5.56
CA PRO A 245 -20.67 8.83 4.35
C PRO A 245 -21.61 10.02 4.62
N GLN A 246 -22.49 9.93 5.61
CA GLN A 246 -23.43 11.02 5.94
C GLN A 246 -22.72 12.27 6.46
N ARG A 247 -21.55 12.10 7.11
CA ARG A 247 -20.76 13.23 7.61
C ARG A 247 -20.04 14.00 6.51
N LEU A 248 -19.95 13.42 5.31
CA LEU A 248 -19.24 13.97 4.16
C LEU A 248 -20.18 14.36 3.01
N ALA A 249 -21.49 14.32 3.21
CA ALA A 249 -22.47 14.54 2.15
C ALA A 249 -22.28 15.90 1.45
N ASN A 250 -22.01 16.97 2.22
CA ASN A 250 -21.81 18.31 1.70
C ASN A 250 -20.51 18.41 0.88
N GLU A 251 -19.41 17.83 1.40
CA GLU A 251 -18.12 17.81 0.71
C GLU A 251 -18.20 17.03 -0.60
N LEU A 252 -18.87 15.88 -0.60
CA LEU A 252 -19.05 15.04 -1.78
C LEU A 252 -19.94 15.70 -2.82
N GLU A 253 -20.96 16.43 -2.39
CA GLU A 253 -21.80 17.23 -3.28
C GLU A 253 -21.01 18.40 -3.88
N ALA A 254 -20.21 19.10 -3.08
CA ALA A 254 -19.34 20.17 -3.58
C ALA A 254 -18.33 19.66 -4.63
N LEU A 255 -17.68 18.52 -4.37
CA LEU A 255 -16.75 17.90 -5.32
C LEU A 255 -17.43 17.49 -6.62
N HIS A 256 -18.66 16.99 -6.53
CA HIS A 256 -19.44 16.64 -7.70
C HIS A 256 -19.85 17.86 -8.53
N GLN A 257 -20.30 18.94 -7.89
CA GLN A 257 -20.63 20.20 -8.58
C GLN A 257 -19.41 20.83 -9.26
N GLN A 258 -18.20 20.54 -8.76
CA GLN A 258 -16.94 20.91 -9.38
C GLN A 258 -16.53 19.99 -10.55
N GLY A 259 -17.34 18.98 -10.87
CA GLY A 259 -17.12 18.04 -11.98
C GLY A 259 -16.29 16.80 -11.61
N SER A 260 -16.06 16.52 -10.33
CA SER A 260 -15.32 15.32 -9.91
C SER A 260 -16.15 14.05 -10.16
N ALA A 261 -15.55 13.08 -10.85
CA ALA A 261 -16.11 11.73 -10.93
C ALA A 261 -15.93 11.01 -9.58
N ILE A 262 -16.99 10.48 -8.99
CA ILE A 262 -16.97 9.86 -7.66
C ILE A 262 -17.70 8.51 -7.71
N VAL A 263 -17.01 7.45 -7.30
CA VAL A 263 -17.58 6.12 -7.08
C VAL A 263 -17.58 5.83 -5.58
N THR A 264 -18.72 5.36 -5.06
CA THR A 264 -18.92 5.07 -3.64
C THR A 264 -19.25 3.59 -3.43
N PHE A 265 -19.47 3.18 -2.17
CA PHE A 265 -19.83 1.81 -1.81
C PHE A 265 -21.09 1.80 -0.94
N GLY A 266 -21.93 0.77 -1.10
CA GLY A 266 -23.10 0.53 -0.26
C GLY A 266 -24.33 1.39 -0.56
N GLY A 267 -24.32 2.22 -1.61
CA GLY A 267 -25.50 2.98 -2.06
C GLY A 267 -25.98 4.06 -1.10
N MET A 268 -25.17 4.45 -0.10
CA MET A 268 -25.57 5.42 0.94
C MET A 268 -25.59 6.87 0.47
N ILE A 269 -25.04 7.15 -0.71
CA ILE A 269 -24.96 8.49 -1.30
C ILE A 269 -25.77 8.48 -2.59
N PRO A 270 -27.00 9.04 -2.60
CA PRO A 270 -27.85 9.05 -3.77
C PRO A 270 -27.22 9.76 -4.96
N GLY A 271 -27.56 9.32 -6.18
CA GLY A 271 -27.12 9.98 -7.41
C GLY A 271 -25.63 9.81 -7.74
N ARG A 272 -24.97 8.80 -7.18
CA ARG A 272 -23.56 8.47 -7.44
C ARG A 272 -23.40 7.07 -8.02
N ASP A 273 -22.34 6.91 -8.80
CA ASP A 273 -21.89 5.58 -9.18
C ASP A 273 -21.50 4.81 -7.92
N THR A 274 -21.93 3.56 -7.80
CA THR A 274 -21.75 2.83 -6.55
C THR A 274 -21.57 1.33 -6.73
N ILE A 275 -20.70 0.75 -5.89
CA ILE A 275 -20.57 -0.69 -5.74
C ILE A 275 -21.54 -1.15 -4.66
N ILE A 276 -22.41 -2.09 -5.01
CA ILE A 276 -23.38 -2.70 -4.11
C ILE A 276 -22.93 -4.10 -3.76
N THR A 277 -22.78 -4.36 -2.47
CA THR A 277 -22.53 -5.70 -1.93
C THR A 277 -23.67 -6.03 -0.98
N PRO A 278 -24.54 -6.99 -1.30
CA PRO A 278 -25.64 -7.38 -0.44
C PRO A 278 -25.14 -8.29 0.70
N TYR A 279 -24.55 -7.69 1.74
CA TYR A 279 -23.97 -8.40 2.89
C TYR A 279 -25.01 -9.28 3.61
N GLU A 280 -26.28 -8.89 3.57
CA GLU A 280 -27.43 -9.63 4.08
C GLU A 280 -27.51 -11.04 3.48
N LEU A 281 -27.35 -11.19 2.16
CA LEU A 281 -27.41 -12.49 1.48
C LEU A 281 -26.29 -13.43 1.95
N GLY A 282 -25.09 -12.87 2.16
CA GLY A 282 -23.96 -13.63 2.69
C GLY A 282 -24.21 -14.09 4.13
N CYS A 283 -24.81 -13.22 4.95
CA CYS A 283 -25.18 -13.54 6.32
C CYS A 283 -26.29 -14.58 6.40
N GLU A 284 -27.25 -14.54 5.47
CA GLU A 284 -28.30 -15.55 5.39
C GLU A 284 -27.68 -16.93 5.14
N GLN A 285 -26.78 -17.04 4.15
CA GLN A 285 -26.06 -18.28 3.86
C GLN A 285 -25.27 -18.79 5.07
N MET A 286 -24.54 -17.90 5.76
CA MET A 286 -23.75 -18.26 6.93
C MET A 286 -24.63 -18.75 8.10
N MET A 287 -25.73 -18.03 8.37
CA MET A 287 -26.66 -18.42 9.44
C MET A 287 -27.37 -19.73 9.12
N ASP A 288 -27.80 -19.92 7.87
CA ASP A 288 -28.43 -21.17 7.43
C ASP A 288 -27.46 -22.36 7.57
N HIS A 289 -26.17 -22.15 7.27
CA HIS A 289 -25.12 -23.14 7.51
C HIS A 289 -24.97 -23.49 8.99
N LEU A 290 -24.81 -22.50 9.87
CA LEU A 290 -24.65 -22.75 11.31
C LEU A 290 -25.90 -23.38 11.94
N LEU A 291 -27.09 -22.93 11.56
CA LEU A 291 -28.35 -23.51 12.03
C LEU A 291 -28.55 -24.94 11.51
N GLY A 292 -28.15 -25.22 10.27
CA GLY A 292 -28.15 -26.56 9.67
C GLY A 292 -27.15 -27.53 10.31
N LEU A 293 -26.15 -27.02 11.03
CA LEU A 293 -25.25 -27.78 11.89
C LEU A 293 -25.78 -27.92 13.34
N ASP A 294 -27.07 -27.64 13.55
CA ASP A 294 -27.76 -27.69 14.83
C ASP A 294 -27.25 -26.75 15.91
N HIS A 295 -26.51 -25.69 15.53
CA HIS A 295 -26.22 -24.62 16.46
C HIS A 295 -27.49 -23.81 16.78
N ARG A 296 -27.73 -23.59 18.07
CA ARG A 296 -28.80 -22.71 18.58
C ARG A 296 -28.27 -21.60 19.48
N ARG A 297 -27.11 -21.81 20.12
CA ARG A 297 -26.40 -20.79 20.90
C ARG A 297 -25.26 -20.22 20.08
N ILE A 298 -25.63 -19.38 19.13
CA ILE A 298 -24.69 -18.69 18.25
C ILE A 298 -24.48 -17.29 18.83
N ALA A 299 -23.25 -16.92 19.14
CA ALA A 299 -22.90 -15.57 19.57
C ALA A 299 -22.36 -14.74 18.40
N PHE A 300 -22.43 -13.41 18.51
CA PHE A 300 -22.03 -12.47 17.48
C PHE A 300 -21.04 -11.43 18.03
N ILE A 301 -19.90 -11.26 17.36
CA ILE A 301 -18.93 -10.20 17.68
C ILE A 301 -19.10 -9.07 16.67
N HIS A 302 -19.72 -7.98 17.11
CA HIS A 302 -19.98 -6.78 16.32
C HIS A 302 -18.86 -5.74 16.50
N GLY A 303 -17.64 -6.13 16.12
CA GLY A 303 -16.45 -5.27 16.19
C GLY A 303 -16.29 -4.38 14.96
N VAL A 304 -16.78 -3.14 15.05
CA VAL A 304 -16.73 -2.15 13.96
C VAL A 304 -16.48 -0.76 14.53
N ALA A 305 -15.89 0.13 13.73
CA ALA A 305 -15.63 1.51 14.15
C ALA A 305 -16.89 2.41 14.18
N ALA A 306 -17.95 2.02 13.48
CA ALA A 306 -19.16 2.82 13.34
C ALA A 306 -20.38 1.88 13.48
N PRO A 307 -21.37 2.17 14.36
CA PRO A 307 -22.46 1.24 14.67
C PRO A 307 -23.30 0.79 13.46
N MET A 308 -23.38 1.61 12.41
CA MET A 308 -24.10 1.30 11.17
C MET A 308 -23.37 0.27 10.29
N LEU A 309 -22.07 0.06 10.47
CA LEU A 309 -21.32 -0.92 9.69
C LEU A 309 -21.65 -2.33 10.20
N GLY A 310 -22.02 -3.23 9.30
CA GLY A 310 -22.41 -4.59 9.67
C GLY A 310 -23.78 -4.71 10.31
N SER A 311 -24.58 -3.63 10.37
CA SER A 311 -25.95 -3.69 10.89
C SER A 311 -26.86 -4.58 10.04
N ASP A 312 -26.59 -4.68 8.74
CA ASP A 312 -27.21 -5.62 7.81
C ASP A 312 -27.06 -7.09 8.27
N ARG A 313 -25.84 -7.50 8.59
CA ARG A 313 -25.49 -8.82 9.11
C ARG A 313 -26.08 -9.04 10.50
N LEU A 314 -26.01 -8.03 11.37
CA LEU A 314 -26.61 -8.12 12.71
C LEU A 314 -28.12 -8.34 12.64
N ALA A 315 -28.81 -7.63 11.73
CA ALA A 315 -30.24 -7.79 11.52
C ALA A 315 -30.59 -9.20 11.04
N VAL A 316 -29.84 -9.74 10.07
CA VAL A 316 -30.02 -11.13 9.59
C VAL A 316 -29.76 -12.14 10.69
N TYR A 317 -28.67 -12.01 11.44
CA TYR A 317 -28.35 -12.86 12.59
C TYR A 317 -29.52 -12.89 13.59
N ARG A 318 -30.05 -11.72 13.97
CA ARG A 318 -31.18 -11.61 14.88
C ARG A 318 -32.44 -12.28 14.31
N GLY A 319 -32.76 -12.00 13.05
CA GLY A 319 -33.94 -12.54 12.38
C GLY A 319 -33.91 -14.06 12.25
N LYS A 320 -32.76 -14.64 11.84
CA LYS A 320 -32.58 -16.08 11.67
C LYS A 320 -32.66 -16.83 12.99
N LEU A 321 -32.04 -16.32 14.07
CA LEU A 321 -32.17 -16.94 15.40
C LEU A 321 -33.61 -16.86 15.93
N ALA A 322 -34.25 -15.70 15.83
CA ALA A 322 -35.64 -15.54 16.27
C ALA A 322 -36.60 -16.49 15.54
N ALA A 323 -36.39 -16.73 14.24
CA ALA A 323 -37.18 -17.67 13.45
C ALA A 323 -37.07 -19.13 13.92
N THR A 324 -36.01 -19.49 14.66
CA THR A 324 -35.85 -20.82 15.26
C THR A 324 -36.52 -20.96 16.64
N GLY A 325 -37.18 -19.91 17.14
CA GLY A 325 -37.75 -19.86 18.48
C GLY A 325 -36.73 -19.63 19.59
N VAL A 326 -35.47 -19.35 19.24
CA VAL A 326 -34.41 -19.01 20.20
C VAL A 326 -34.42 -17.49 20.44
N PRO A 327 -34.71 -17.01 21.66
CA PRO A 327 -34.60 -15.59 21.95
C PRO A 327 -33.13 -15.15 21.85
N VAL A 328 -32.88 -14.08 21.11
CA VAL A 328 -31.54 -13.51 20.99
C VAL A 328 -31.20 -12.82 22.30
N ALA A 329 -30.33 -13.44 23.10
CA ALA A 329 -29.84 -12.82 24.33
C ALA A 329 -28.83 -11.71 23.98
N GLU A 330 -29.04 -10.49 24.48
CA GLU A 330 -28.14 -9.36 24.22
C GLU A 330 -26.70 -9.63 24.71
N GLU A 331 -26.53 -10.46 25.75
CA GLU A 331 -25.23 -10.89 26.23
C GLU A 331 -24.43 -11.73 25.23
N TRP A 332 -25.09 -12.30 24.20
CA TRP A 332 -24.43 -13.02 23.10
C TRP A 332 -23.94 -12.09 22.00
N ILE A 333 -24.18 -10.78 22.10
CA ILE A 333 -23.75 -9.79 21.13
C ILE A 333 -22.77 -8.85 21.81
N ILE A 334 -21.49 -8.94 21.44
CA ILE A 334 -20.48 -8.03 21.97
C ILE A 334 -20.17 -6.97 20.91
N HIS A 335 -20.50 -5.72 21.23
CA HIS A 335 -19.99 -4.55 20.52
C HIS A 335 -18.61 -4.21 21.07
N CYS A 336 -17.63 -4.12 20.18
CA CYS A 336 -16.24 -3.79 20.51
C CYS A 336 -15.58 -2.96 19.40
N GLY A 337 -14.29 -2.66 19.54
CA GLY A 337 -13.50 -2.04 18.49
C GLY A 337 -13.26 -2.99 17.30
N SER A 338 -12.46 -2.53 16.34
CA SER A 338 -12.24 -3.22 15.06
C SER A 338 -10.90 -3.97 14.98
N THR A 339 -10.11 -3.99 16.05
CA THR A 339 -8.79 -4.62 16.07
C THR A 339 -8.86 -6.11 16.39
N PHE A 340 -7.79 -6.84 16.08
CA PHE A 340 -7.69 -8.25 16.45
C PHE A 340 -7.79 -8.45 17.97
N GLU A 341 -7.17 -7.56 18.75
CA GLU A 341 -7.21 -7.56 20.21
C GLU A 341 -8.63 -7.36 20.75
N ASP A 342 -9.40 -6.45 20.15
CA ASP A 342 -10.82 -6.24 20.51
C ASP A 342 -11.65 -7.51 20.29
N GLY A 343 -11.44 -8.18 19.15
CA GLY A 343 -12.11 -9.44 18.82
C GLY A 343 -11.73 -10.58 19.78
N LEU A 344 -10.45 -10.66 20.14
CA LEU A 344 -9.91 -11.63 21.09
C LEU A 344 -10.51 -11.45 22.50
N GLU A 345 -10.60 -10.21 22.99
CA GLU A 345 -11.24 -9.91 24.28
C GLU A 345 -12.73 -10.19 24.26
N ALA A 346 -13.43 -9.73 23.21
CA ALA A 346 -14.87 -9.97 23.03
C ALA A 346 -15.20 -11.47 23.00
N ALA A 347 -14.42 -12.26 22.28
CA ALA A 347 -14.58 -13.71 22.24
C ALA A 347 -14.32 -14.36 23.60
N GLY A 348 -13.30 -13.93 24.34
CA GLY A 348 -13.04 -14.43 25.69
C GLY A 348 -14.25 -14.27 26.61
N ARG A 349 -14.87 -13.07 26.60
CA ARG A 349 -16.09 -12.78 27.36
C ARG A 349 -17.25 -13.70 26.99
N LEU A 350 -17.45 -13.96 25.69
CA LEU A 350 -18.49 -14.87 25.20
C LEU A 350 -18.25 -16.32 25.65
N LEU A 351 -17.00 -16.77 25.65
CA LEU A 351 -16.65 -18.14 26.04
C LEU A 351 -16.78 -18.40 27.55
N ASP A 352 -16.72 -17.35 28.36
CA ASP A 352 -16.93 -17.40 29.81
C ASP A 352 -18.41 -17.50 30.21
N LEU A 353 -19.35 -17.22 29.29
CA LEU A 353 -20.78 -17.31 29.55
C LEU A 353 -21.24 -18.73 29.91
N ARG A 354 -22.36 -18.81 30.63
CA ARG A 354 -23.03 -20.06 31.03
C ARG A 354 -24.55 -19.91 30.82
N PRO A 355 -25.17 -20.69 29.91
CA PRO A 355 -24.54 -21.68 29.03
C PRO A 355 -23.64 -21.00 27.98
N ARG A 356 -22.52 -21.64 27.67
CA ARG A 356 -21.54 -21.16 26.68
C ARG A 356 -22.12 -21.26 25.26
N PRO A 357 -21.86 -20.30 24.36
CA PRO A 357 -22.21 -20.44 22.94
C PRO A 357 -21.52 -21.66 22.31
N THR A 358 -22.20 -22.30 21.37
CA THR A 358 -21.64 -23.41 20.57
C THR A 358 -21.08 -22.93 19.24
N ALA A 359 -21.41 -21.71 18.81
CA ALA A 359 -20.76 -21.05 17.68
C ALA A 359 -20.52 -19.56 17.95
N ILE A 360 -19.48 -18.99 17.34
CA ILE A 360 -19.23 -17.54 17.30
C ILE A 360 -19.15 -17.08 15.85
N LEU A 361 -19.95 -16.08 15.50
CA LEU A 361 -19.89 -15.36 14.24
C LEU A 361 -19.22 -13.99 14.44
N GLY A 362 -18.05 -13.79 13.86
CA GLY A 362 -17.44 -12.47 13.77
C GLY A 362 -18.09 -11.66 12.65
N VAL A 363 -18.32 -10.35 12.86
CA VAL A 363 -18.80 -9.44 11.81
C VAL A 363 -17.85 -9.38 10.61
N ASN A 364 -16.56 -9.70 10.83
CA ASN A 364 -15.52 -9.91 9.82
C ASN A 364 -14.51 -10.97 10.28
N ASP A 365 -13.57 -11.31 9.40
CA ASP A 365 -12.55 -12.32 9.65
C ASP A 365 -11.57 -11.91 10.76
N ILE A 366 -11.27 -10.62 10.96
CA ILE A 366 -10.38 -10.18 12.05
C ILE A 366 -11.01 -10.52 13.41
N MET A 367 -12.31 -10.28 13.58
CA MET A 367 -13.04 -10.69 14.78
C MET A 367 -13.05 -12.20 14.97
N ALA A 368 -13.30 -12.95 13.88
CA ALA A 368 -13.33 -14.42 13.91
C ALA A 368 -11.96 -15.03 14.22
N LEU A 369 -10.87 -14.44 13.72
CA LEU A 369 -9.49 -14.83 14.06
C LEU A 369 -9.20 -14.57 15.54
N GLY A 370 -9.70 -13.46 16.10
CA GLY A 370 -9.68 -13.20 17.54
C GLY A 370 -10.40 -14.31 18.33
N ALA A 371 -11.55 -14.76 17.84
CA ALA A 371 -12.31 -15.85 18.44
C ALA A 371 -11.59 -17.22 18.37
N LEU A 372 -10.95 -17.55 17.24
CA LEU A 372 -10.09 -18.74 17.15
C LEU A 372 -8.96 -18.69 18.18
N ARG A 373 -8.32 -17.53 18.34
CA ARG A 373 -7.25 -17.35 19.32
C ARG A 373 -7.75 -17.44 20.76
N ALA A 374 -8.94 -16.91 21.06
CA ALA A 374 -9.57 -17.03 22.37
C ALA A 374 -9.89 -18.50 22.71
N ALA A 375 -10.50 -19.22 21.77
CA ALA A 375 -10.82 -20.64 21.91
C ALA A 375 -9.57 -21.47 22.20
N ALA A 376 -8.50 -21.25 21.43
CA ALA A 376 -7.22 -21.93 21.64
C ALA A 376 -6.62 -21.65 23.03
N ARG A 377 -6.73 -20.41 23.54
CA ARG A 377 -6.25 -20.05 24.89
C ARG A 377 -7.03 -20.75 26.01
N GLN A 378 -8.31 -21.05 25.77
CA GLN A 378 -9.14 -21.80 26.71
C GLN A 378 -9.08 -23.32 26.50
N GLY A 379 -8.23 -23.81 25.59
CA GLY A 379 -8.09 -25.24 25.29
C GLY A 379 -9.29 -25.85 24.55
N LEU A 380 -10.14 -25.02 23.92
CA LEU A 380 -11.28 -25.47 23.15
C LEU A 380 -10.85 -25.89 21.75
N ARG A 381 -11.33 -27.04 21.29
CA ARG A 381 -11.09 -27.54 19.94
C ARG A 381 -12.13 -26.97 19.00
N VAL A 382 -11.70 -26.27 17.96
CA VAL A 382 -12.57 -25.84 16.87
C VAL A 382 -12.40 -26.84 15.72
N PRO A 383 -13.48 -27.43 15.16
CA PRO A 383 -14.90 -27.11 15.40
C PRO A 383 -15.58 -27.90 16.54
N HIS A 384 -14.93 -28.92 17.11
CA HIS A 384 -15.60 -29.92 17.97
C HIS A 384 -16.28 -29.39 19.24
N ASP A 385 -15.69 -28.40 19.90
CA ASP A 385 -16.21 -27.81 21.14
C ASP A 385 -16.84 -26.42 20.90
N LEU A 386 -16.63 -25.85 19.72
CA LEU A 386 -17.04 -24.50 19.29
C LEU A 386 -16.84 -24.36 17.77
N SER A 387 -17.86 -23.90 17.04
CA SER A 387 -17.72 -23.44 15.66
C SER A 387 -17.36 -21.94 15.61
N VAL A 388 -16.51 -21.53 14.67
CA VAL A 388 -16.15 -20.12 14.46
C VAL A 388 -16.29 -19.76 12.99
N ALA A 389 -16.90 -18.62 12.69
CA ALA A 389 -17.08 -18.14 11.32
C ALA A 389 -16.91 -16.62 11.20
N GLY A 390 -16.59 -16.13 9.99
CA GLY A 390 -16.32 -14.71 9.70
C GLY A 390 -16.88 -14.22 8.36
N PHE A 391 -16.38 -13.05 7.93
CA PHE A 391 -16.68 -12.41 6.64
C PHE A 391 -15.41 -11.76 6.07
N ASP A 392 -15.39 -11.63 4.74
CA ASP A 392 -14.40 -10.96 3.87
C ASP A 392 -13.55 -11.95 3.06
N ASP A 393 -13.26 -13.13 3.61
CA ASP A 393 -12.31 -14.12 3.10
C ASP A 393 -10.90 -13.57 2.88
N ILE A 394 -10.37 -12.90 3.90
CA ILE A 394 -9.00 -12.40 3.88
C ILE A 394 -7.98 -13.56 3.79
N PRO A 395 -6.77 -13.35 3.25
CA PRO A 395 -5.79 -14.44 3.05
C PRO A 395 -5.52 -15.28 4.30
N MET A 396 -5.49 -14.64 5.48
CA MET A 396 -5.25 -15.28 6.78
C MET A 396 -6.23 -16.42 7.09
N THR A 397 -7.46 -16.40 6.55
CA THR A 397 -8.45 -17.47 6.79
C THR A 397 -7.98 -18.85 6.33
N THR A 398 -7.05 -18.89 5.37
CA THR A 398 -6.45 -20.12 4.83
C THR A 398 -5.13 -20.51 5.49
N TYR A 399 -4.53 -19.62 6.30
CA TYR A 399 -3.21 -19.85 6.92
C TYR A 399 -3.31 -20.33 8.36
N VAL A 400 -4.46 -20.13 9.01
CA VAL A 400 -4.71 -20.55 10.38
C VAL A 400 -5.20 -21.98 10.46
N THR A 401 -5.04 -22.59 11.63
CA THR A 401 -5.56 -23.92 11.94
C THR A 401 -6.53 -23.82 13.13
N PRO A 402 -7.79 -24.26 12.98
CA PRO A 402 -8.41 -24.71 11.72
C PRO A 402 -8.58 -23.55 10.72
N THR A 403 -8.61 -23.88 9.43
CA THR A 403 -8.93 -22.89 8.38
C THR A 403 -10.35 -22.35 8.56
N LEU A 404 -10.52 -21.03 8.41
CA LEU A 404 -11.73 -20.32 8.81
C LEU A 404 -12.84 -20.39 7.75
N THR A 405 -14.01 -20.91 8.10
CA THR A 405 -15.28 -20.75 7.37
C THR A 405 -15.69 -19.29 7.38
N THR A 406 -15.97 -18.72 6.21
CA THR A 406 -16.21 -17.28 6.07
C THR A 406 -17.12 -16.99 4.87
N VAL A 407 -17.68 -15.79 4.80
CA VAL A 407 -18.35 -15.29 3.61
C VAL A 407 -17.35 -14.48 2.78
N ARG A 408 -17.03 -14.95 1.57
CA ARG A 408 -16.18 -14.23 0.63
C ARG A 408 -16.89 -13.03 0.05
N ILE A 409 -16.23 -11.89 0.14
CA ILE A 409 -16.59 -10.66 -0.54
C ILE A 409 -15.36 -10.22 -1.31
N ASN A 410 -15.37 -10.47 -2.62
CA ASN A 410 -14.17 -10.35 -3.43
C ASN A 410 -13.77 -8.87 -3.58
N GLY A 411 -12.92 -8.39 -2.66
CA GLY A 411 -12.42 -7.02 -2.66
C GLY A 411 -11.70 -6.64 -3.96
N GLU A 412 -10.99 -7.58 -4.59
CA GLU A 412 -10.32 -7.32 -5.87
C GLU A 412 -11.33 -7.05 -6.99
N GLU A 413 -12.40 -7.86 -7.07
CA GLU A 413 -13.49 -7.61 -8.01
C GLU A 413 -14.23 -6.29 -7.71
N MET A 414 -14.43 -5.97 -6.43
CA MET A 414 -15.01 -4.69 -6.02
C MET A 414 -14.17 -3.50 -6.50
N GLY A 415 -12.85 -3.56 -6.28
CA GLY A 415 -11.93 -2.53 -6.73
C GLY A 415 -11.89 -2.39 -8.24
N ARG A 416 -11.85 -3.52 -8.95
CA ARG A 416 -11.87 -3.56 -10.42
C ARG A 416 -13.14 -2.92 -10.97
N ARG A 417 -14.32 -3.33 -10.50
CA ARG A 417 -15.61 -2.73 -10.90
C ARG A 417 -15.71 -1.25 -10.55
N ALA A 418 -15.20 -0.84 -9.39
CA ALA A 418 -15.20 0.57 -9.00
C ALA A 418 -14.37 1.42 -9.96
N ALA A 419 -13.20 0.92 -10.35
CA ALA A 419 -12.37 1.59 -11.35
C ALA A 419 -13.01 1.57 -12.74
N GLU A 420 -13.71 0.50 -13.15
CA GLU A 420 -14.47 0.46 -14.40
C GLU A 420 -15.55 1.55 -14.45
N LEU A 421 -16.37 1.65 -13.39
CA LEU A 421 -17.40 2.69 -13.28
C LEU A 421 -16.77 4.09 -13.35
N LEU A 422 -15.67 4.31 -12.63
CA LEU A 422 -15.00 5.61 -12.64
C LEU A 422 -14.46 5.95 -14.03
N LEU A 423 -13.80 5.01 -14.70
CA LEU A 423 -13.24 5.23 -16.04
C LEU A 423 -14.34 5.46 -17.09
N HIS A 424 -15.46 4.74 -16.99
CA HIS A 424 -16.66 4.97 -17.80
C HIS A 424 -17.19 6.40 -17.59
N ARG A 425 -17.38 6.81 -16.33
CA ARG A 425 -17.83 8.17 -15.95
C ARG A 425 -16.91 9.25 -16.50
N LEU A 426 -15.60 9.03 -16.48
CA LEU A 426 -14.62 9.98 -17.04
C LEU A 426 -14.72 10.10 -18.56
N CYS A 427 -15.19 9.06 -19.25
CA CYS A 427 -15.40 9.08 -20.70
C CYS A 427 -16.77 9.65 -21.07
N GLU A 428 -17.78 9.39 -20.26
CA GLU A 428 -19.18 9.83 -20.45
C GLU A 428 -19.70 10.55 -19.20
N PRO A 429 -19.33 11.83 -18.97
CA PRO A 429 -19.70 12.56 -17.75
C PRO A 429 -21.21 12.65 -17.52
N GLU A 430 -21.99 12.72 -18.60
CA GLU A 430 -23.44 12.90 -18.60
C GLU A 430 -24.24 11.59 -18.47
N CYS A 431 -23.59 10.42 -18.36
CA CYS A 431 -24.35 9.17 -18.25
C CYS A 431 -25.14 9.12 -16.92
N PRO A 432 -26.24 8.36 -16.81
CA PRO A 432 -26.92 8.20 -15.52
C PRO A 432 -25.99 7.56 -14.47
N PRO A 433 -26.20 7.77 -13.16
CA PRO A 433 -25.50 7.04 -12.11
C PRO A 433 -25.68 5.52 -12.28
N GLN A 434 -24.59 4.77 -12.16
CA GLN A 434 -24.55 3.33 -12.37
C GLN A 434 -24.34 2.58 -11.05
N GLN A 435 -24.92 1.38 -10.97
CA GLN A 435 -24.69 0.46 -9.86
C GLN A 435 -24.04 -0.81 -10.38
N ALA A 436 -22.98 -1.25 -9.72
CA ALA A 436 -22.35 -2.53 -10.01
C ALA A 436 -22.38 -3.42 -8.77
N TYR A 437 -22.78 -4.68 -8.96
CA TYR A 437 -22.96 -5.62 -7.86
C TYR A 437 -21.75 -6.53 -7.71
N VAL A 438 -21.35 -6.81 -6.47
CA VAL A 438 -20.42 -7.90 -6.12
C VAL A 438 -21.12 -8.78 -5.10
N LEU A 439 -21.47 -9.99 -5.51
CA LEU A 439 -22.26 -10.90 -4.69
C LEU A 439 -21.37 -11.65 -3.69
N PRO A 440 -21.80 -11.79 -2.42
CA PRO A 440 -21.10 -12.61 -1.45
C PRO A 440 -21.32 -14.10 -1.72
N CYS A 441 -20.40 -14.93 -1.23
CA CYS A 441 -20.50 -16.38 -1.29
C CYS A 441 -19.93 -17.03 -0.02
N LEU A 442 -20.69 -17.92 0.61
CA LEU A 442 -20.21 -18.72 1.72
C LEU A 442 -19.07 -19.67 1.27
N VAL A 443 -17.96 -19.64 2.01
CA VAL A 443 -16.80 -20.51 1.84
C VAL A 443 -16.66 -21.35 3.11
N ILE A 444 -17.13 -22.60 3.04
CA ILE A 444 -17.07 -23.56 4.15
C ILE A 444 -15.65 -24.14 4.23
N ARG A 445 -15.09 -24.14 5.44
CA ARG A 445 -13.77 -24.71 5.78
C ARG A 445 -13.83 -25.50 7.09
N GLU A 446 -12.69 -25.68 7.75
CA GLU A 446 -12.51 -26.57 8.90
C GLU A 446 -13.08 -25.99 10.21
N SER A 447 -13.29 -24.67 10.33
CA SER A 447 -13.64 -24.04 11.60
C SER A 447 -15.11 -24.17 12.02
N THR A 448 -15.95 -24.82 11.22
CA THR A 448 -17.36 -25.08 11.54
C THR A 448 -17.69 -26.55 11.42
N GLY A 449 -18.45 -27.10 12.36
CA GLY A 449 -18.92 -28.49 12.37
C GLY A 449 -20.21 -28.64 13.18
N PRO A 450 -20.75 -29.86 13.33
CA PRO A 450 -21.97 -30.08 14.11
C PRO A 450 -21.87 -29.51 15.53
N SER A 451 -22.98 -29.01 16.06
CA SER A 451 -23.06 -28.54 17.43
C SER A 451 -22.56 -29.62 18.40
N PRO A 452 -21.77 -29.28 19.45
CA PRO A 452 -21.29 -30.26 20.43
C PRO A 452 -22.42 -30.98 21.20
N GLU A 453 -23.65 -30.50 21.05
CA GLU A 453 -24.86 -31.02 21.68
C GLU A 453 -25.81 -31.72 20.69
N ALA A 454 -25.43 -31.83 19.41
CA ALA A 454 -26.22 -32.47 18.36
C ALA A 454 -26.22 -34.00 18.45
#